data_AF-A0A7S3X4M5-F1
#
_entry.id   AF-A0A7S3X4M5-F1
#
_cell.length_a   1.000
_cell.length_b   1.000
_cell.length_c   1.000
_cell.angle_alpha   90.00
_cell.angle_beta   90.00
_cell.angle_gamma   90.00
#
_symmetry.space_group_name_H-M   'P 1'
#
loop_
_entity.id
_entity.type
_entity.pdbx_description
1 polymer ?
#
loop_
_entity_poly.entity_id
_entity_poly.type
_entity_poly.pdbx_seq_one_letter_code
_entity_poly.pdbx_strand_id
1 'polypeptide(L)'
;PIEFIRKQDDFTMTLYTARHTIVDLLQYICMYKSKKGGKPDYLHPFLAFVAQNLQEYSQQQGQADWRIKEALLSAIGALSDQIDHLKELRSEMEPMLTKHVLPELQSSQAFLRRRACLTYADFSSFKLKDNEHIKQAVDGIYQNLNSQELPVRLAAAT
;
A
#
# COMPACT_ATOMS: atom_id res chain seq x y z
N PRO A 1 16.79 1.78 14.81
CA PRO A 1 15.33 1.96 14.70
C PRO A 1 14.90 3.41 14.47
N ILE A 2 15.35 4.35 15.30
CA ILE A 2 15.02 5.79 15.17
C ILE A 2 15.58 6.39 13.87
N GLU A 3 16.84 6.10 13.54
CA GLU A 3 17.46 6.55 12.28
C GLU A 3 16.74 6.02 11.02
N PHE A 4 16.18 4.82 11.09
CA PHE A 4 15.38 4.28 9.99
C PHE A 4 14.12 5.12 9.76
N ILE A 5 13.44 5.51 10.84
CA ILE A 5 12.24 6.36 10.79
C ILE A 5 12.59 7.74 10.26
N ARG A 6 13.65 8.38 10.79
CA ARG A 6 14.10 9.70 10.29
C ARG A 6 14.39 9.67 8.79
N LYS A 7 15.07 8.64 8.29
CA LYS A 7 15.35 8.51 6.86
C LYS A 7 14.12 8.28 5.98
N GLN A 8 12.99 7.85 6.56
CA GLN A 8 11.76 7.60 5.81
C GLN A 8 10.71 8.70 5.94
N ASP A 9 10.71 9.44 7.05
CA ASP A 9 9.66 10.43 7.35
C ASP A 9 10.18 11.88 7.33
N ASP A 10 11.50 12.11 7.37
CA ASP A 10 12.06 13.46 7.24
C ASP A 10 12.06 13.89 5.77
N PHE A 11 11.15 14.82 5.44
CA PHE A 11 11.01 15.40 4.10
C PHE A 11 12.34 15.88 3.51
N THR A 12 13.21 16.49 4.32
CA THR A 12 14.50 17.01 3.83
C THR A 12 15.46 15.90 3.40
N MET A 13 15.33 14.72 4.01
CA MET A 13 16.10 13.53 3.68
C MET A 13 15.45 12.71 2.56
N THR A 14 14.13 12.73 2.43
CA THR A 14 13.39 11.92 1.46
C THR A 14 13.26 12.57 0.08
N LEU A 15 13.30 13.91 -0.01
CA LEU A 15 13.10 14.69 -1.24
C LEU A 15 14.01 14.25 -2.41
N TYR A 16 15.24 13.85 -2.11
CA TYR A 16 16.23 13.43 -3.12
C TYR A 16 16.46 11.93 -3.17
N THR A 17 15.62 11.14 -2.50
CA THR A 17 15.75 9.69 -2.56
C THR A 17 15.19 9.17 -3.87
N ALA A 18 15.88 8.18 -4.46
CA ALA A 18 15.39 7.50 -5.66
C ALA A 18 13.96 6.95 -5.47
N ARG A 19 13.60 6.51 -4.25
CA ARG A 19 12.24 6.06 -3.92
C ARG A 19 11.20 7.15 -4.13
N HIS A 20 11.44 8.36 -3.61
CA HIS A 20 10.51 9.47 -3.74
C HIS A 20 10.36 9.89 -5.20
N THR A 21 11.48 10.07 -5.92
CA THR A 21 11.47 10.42 -7.34
C THR A 21 10.72 9.39 -8.20
N ILE A 22 10.86 8.09 -7.89
CA ILE A 22 10.13 7.03 -8.60
C ILE A 22 8.63 7.07 -8.30
N VAL A 23 8.24 7.36 -7.06
CA VAL A 23 6.82 7.51 -6.68
C VAL A 23 6.20 8.72 -7.39
N ASP A 24 6.90 9.86 -7.43
CA ASP A 24 6.43 11.05 -8.15
C ASP A 24 6.27 10.78 -9.65
N LEU A 25 7.26 10.10 -10.25
CA LEU A 25 7.20 9.69 -11.64
C LEU A 25 6.03 8.73 -11.89
N LEU A 26 5.80 7.77 -10.99
CA LEU A 26 4.70 6.83 -11.09
C LEU A 26 3.35 7.56 -11.05
N GLN A 27 3.17 8.47 -10.10
CA GLN A 27 1.96 9.30 -10.01
C GLN A 27 1.78 10.12 -11.29
N TYR A 28 2.83 10.75 -11.79
CA TYR A 28 2.78 11.51 -13.04
C TYR A 28 2.34 10.66 -14.23
N ILE A 29 2.92 9.48 -14.42
CA ILE A 29 2.57 8.55 -15.51
C ILE A 29 1.13 8.05 -15.34
N CYS A 30 0.74 7.66 -14.12
CA CYS A 30 -0.61 7.16 -13.85
C CYS A 30 -1.68 8.25 -13.92
N MET A 31 -1.31 9.53 -13.86
CA MET A 31 -2.21 10.66 -14.07
C MET A 31 -2.17 11.21 -15.51
N TYR A 32 -1.22 10.76 -16.33
CA TYR A 32 -1.08 11.20 -17.70
C TYR A 32 -2.31 10.87 -18.54
N LYS A 33 -2.71 11.84 -19.36
CA LYS A 33 -3.87 11.77 -20.25
C LYS A 33 -3.46 12.29 -21.62
N SER A 34 -3.51 11.44 -22.64
CA SER A 34 -3.29 11.83 -24.03
C SER A 34 -4.39 12.78 -24.54
N LYS A 35 -5.61 12.70 -23.97
CA LYS A 35 -6.75 13.58 -24.31
C LYS A 35 -7.19 14.39 -23.10
N LYS A 36 -7.35 15.72 -23.29
CA LYS A 36 -7.87 16.62 -22.24
C LYS A 36 -9.26 16.16 -21.78
N GLY A 37 -9.42 15.93 -20.48
CA GLY A 37 -10.67 15.42 -19.88
C GLY A 37 -10.88 13.90 -20.01
N GLY A 38 -9.93 13.17 -20.61
CA GLY A 38 -9.97 11.70 -20.71
C GLY A 38 -9.68 10.99 -19.38
N LYS A 39 -9.85 9.66 -19.40
CA LYS A 39 -9.34 8.78 -18.33
C LYS A 39 -7.82 8.70 -18.41
N PRO A 40 -7.12 8.45 -17.29
CA PRO A 40 -5.67 8.25 -17.33
C PRO A 40 -5.31 7.01 -18.14
N ASP A 41 -4.33 7.14 -19.03
CA ASP A 41 -4.02 6.11 -20.03
C ASP A 41 -3.32 4.90 -19.40
N TYR A 42 -2.51 5.13 -18.36
CA TYR A 42 -1.62 4.13 -17.77
C TYR A 42 -2.08 3.59 -16.41
N LEU A 43 -3.08 4.22 -15.77
CA LEU A 43 -3.53 3.80 -14.45
C LEU A 43 -4.09 2.37 -14.46
N HIS A 44 -5.04 2.07 -15.33
CA HIS A 44 -5.63 0.72 -15.39
C HIS A 44 -4.60 -0.36 -15.78
N PRO A 45 -3.76 -0.17 -16.81
CA PRO A 45 -2.66 -1.10 -17.09
C PRO A 45 -1.73 -1.32 -15.90
N PHE A 46 -1.38 -0.26 -15.16
CA PHE A 46 -0.53 -0.37 -13.99
C PHE A 46 -1.20 -1.16 -12.86
N LEU A 47 -2.47 -0.89 -12.56
CA LEU A 47 -3.21 -1.64 -11.55
C LEU A 47 -3.37 -3.12 -11.92
N ALA A 48 -3.58 -3.42 -13.20
CA ALA A 48 -3.60 -4.80 -13.70
C ALA A 48 -2.24 -5.49 -13.51
N PHE A 49 -1.14 -4.78 -13.82
CA PHE A 49 0.20 -5.27 -13.55
C PHE A 49 0.41 -5.58 -12.06
N VAL A 50 0.00 -4.68 -11.15
CA VAL A 50 0.16 -4.93 -9.72
C VAL A 50 -0.70 -6.10 -9.25
N ALA A 51 -1.96 -6.18 -9.69
CA ALA A 51 -2.86 -7.29 -9.35
C ALA A 51 -2.29 -8.64 -9.78
N GLN A 52 -1.72 -8.72 -10.98
CA GLN A 52 -1.06 -9.92 -11.48
C GLN A 52 0.15 -10.30 -10.60
N ASN A 53 1.04 -9.36 -10.30
CA ASN A 53 2.23 -9.66 -9.49
C ASN A 53 1.88 -10.03 -8.04
N LEU A 54 0.84 -9.42 -7.46
CA LEU A 54 0.34 -9.80 -6.13
C LEU A 54 -0.27 -11.22 -6.13
N GLN A 55 -0.93 -11.61 -7.22
CA GLN A 55 -1.43 -12.97 -7.40
C GLN A 55 -0.28 -13.97 -7.53
N GLU A 56 0.72 -13.69 -8.36
CA GLU A 56 1.91 -14.53 -8.51
C GLU A 56 2.67 -14.68 -7.18
N TYR A 57 2.84 -13.59 -6.42
CA TYR A 57 3.43 -13.63 -5.08
C TYR A 57 2.68 -14.58 -4.15
N SER A 58 1.34 -14.54 -4.16
CA SER A 58 0.53 -15.41 -3.29
C SER A 58 0.67 -16.90 -3.60
N GLN A 59 1.03 -17.25 -4.83
CA GLN A 59 1.21 -18.64 -5.26
C GLN A 59 2.56 -19.23 -4.84
N GLN A 60 3.54 -18.40 -4.52
CA GLN A 60 4.91 -18.82 -4.20
C GLN A 60 5.10 -19.26 -2.72
N GLN A 61 4.03 -19.33 -1.93
CA GLN A 61 4.00 -19.89 -0.56
C GLN A 61 5.18 -19.50 0.35
N GLY A 62 5.60 -18.23 0.33
CA GLY A 62 6.67 -17.70 1.18
C GLY A 62 8.09 -17.86 0.64
N GLN A 63 8.26 -18.39 -0.57
CA GLN A 63 9.55 -18.37 -1.29
C GLN A 63 9.78 -17.04 -2.03
N ALA A 64 8.72 -16.27 -2.24
CA ALA A 64 8.78 -14.96 -2.88
C ALA A 64 9.55 -13.94 -2.03
N ASP A 65 10.27 -13.05 -2.69
CA ASP A 65 10.93 -11.93 -2.03
C ASP A 65 9.90 -10.92 -1.51
N TRP A 66 9.78 -10.80 -0.19
CA TRP A 66 8.86 -9.89 0.48
C TRP A 66 8.99 -8.42 0.02
N ARG A 67 10.19 -8.02 -0.45
CA ARG A 67 10.44 -6.66 -0.95
C ARG A 67 9.59 -6.33 -2.17
N ILE A 68 9.28 -7.34 -3.00
CA ILE A 68 8.42 -7.17 -4.17
C ILE A 68 7.01 -6.81 -3.72
N LYS A 69 6.44 -7.59 -2.78
CA LYS A 69 5.11 -7.29 -2.24
C LYS A 69 5.07 -5.95 -1.52
N GLU A 70 6.10 -5.61 -0.74
CA GLU A 70 6.21 -4.30 -0.09
C GLU A 70 6.17 -3.15 -1.10
N ALA A 71 6.95 -3.26 -2.17
CA ALA A 71 7.02 -2.24 -3.22
C ALA A 71 5.69 -2.10 -3.97
N LEU A 72 5.03 -3.21 -4.30
CA LEU A 72 3.73 -3.20 -4.98
C LEU A 72 2.65 -2.55 -4.13
N LEU A 73 2.57 -2.89 -2.84
CA LEU A 73 1.62 -2.27 -1.92
C LEU A 73 1.93 -0.79 -1.70
N SER A 74 3.21 -0.41 -1.61
CA SER A 74 3.62 0.99 -1.52
C SER A 74 3.26 1.78 -2.78
N ALA A 75 3.36 1.17 -3.97
CA ALA A 75 3.04 1.82 -5.23
C ALA A 75 1.53 2.02 -5.41
N ILE A 76 0.71 1.04 -5.03
CA ILE A 76 -0.75 1.20 -5.02
C ILE A 76 -1.18 2.24 -3.97
N GLY A 77 -0.59 2.21 -2.78
CA GLY A 77 -0.88 3.19 -1.72
C GLY A 77 -0.63 4.63 -2.17
N ALA A 78 0.48 4.86 -2.88
CA ALA A 78 0.78 6.17 -3.48
C ALA A 78 -0.21 6.62 -4.58
N LEU A 79 -1.08 5.73 -5.05
CA LEU A 79 -2.11 6.01 -6.04
C LEU A 79 -3.53 6.04 -5.43
N SER A 80 -3.66 5.96 -4.10
CA SER A 80 -4.96 5.83 -3.43
C SER A 80 -5.91 6.98 -3.74
N ASP A 81 -5.43 8.23 -3.75
CA ASP A 81 -6.22 9.42 -4.11
C ASP A 81 -6.75 9.35 -5.55
N GLN A 82 -5.90 8.93 -6.49
CA GLN A 82 -6.26 8.81 -7.91
C GLN A 82 -7.29 7.68 -8.11
N ILE A 83 -7.12 6.57 -7.38
CA ILE A 83 -8.08 5.46 -7.36
C ILE A 83 -9.40 5.93 -6.77
N ASP A 84 -9.38 6.73 -5.71
CA ASP A 84 -10.59 7.22 -5.05
C ASP A 84 -11.42 8.11 -5.99
N HIS A 85 -10.82 8.85 -6.92
CA HIS A 85 -11.58 9.61 -7.90
C HIS A 85 -12.33 8.76 -8.94
N LEU A 86 -12.06 7.45 -9.03
CA LEU A 86 -12.64 6.54 -10.01
C LEU A 86 -13.56 5.52 -9.34
N LYS A 87 -14.87 5.73 -9.49
CA LYS A 87 -15.90 4.90 -8.84
C LYS A 87 -15.78 3.42 -9.16
N GLU A 88 -15.40 3.08 -10.40
CA GLU A 88 -15.22 1.69 -10.84
C GLU A 88 -14.06 0.96 -10.13
N LEU A 89 -13.04 1.69 -9.67
CA LEU A 89 -11.89 1.07 -9.00
C LEU A 89 -12.13 0.91 -7.50
N ARG A 90 -12.95 1.78 -6.90
CA ARG A 90 -13.28 1.71 -5.47
C ARG A 90 -13.84 0.34 -5.06
N SER A 91 -14.66 -0.30 -5.90
CA SER A 91 -15.21 -1.62 -5.61
C SER A 91 -14.18 -2.74 -5.60
N GLU A 92 -13.06 -2.56 -6.31
CA GLU A 92 -11.99 -3.56 -6.41
C GLU A 92 -10.97 -3.43 -5.27
N MET A 93 -10.96 -2.31 -4.54
CA MET A 93 -9.96 -2.06 -3.50
C MET A 93 -10.19 -2.93 -2.27
N GLU A 94 -11.42 -3.05 -1.78
CA GLU A 94 -11.73 -3.87 -0.60
C GLU A 94 -11.35 -5.36 -0.81
N PRO A 95 -11.71 -6.02 -1.92
CA PRO A 95 -11.21 -7.36 -2.23
C PRO A 95 -9.68 -7.46 -2.27
N MET A 96 -9.00 -6.46 -2.83
CA MET A 96 -7.53 -6.42 -2.88
C MET A 96 -6.92 -6.32 -1.48
N LEU A 97 -7.47 -5.45 -0.62
CA LEU A 97 -7.04 -5.28 0.76
C LEU A 97 -7.25 -6.57 1.56
N THR A 98 -8.44 -7.18 1.49
CA THR A 98 -8.75 -8.42 2.21
C THR A 98 -7.85 -9.56 1.76
N LYS A 99 -7.60 -9.70 0.46
CA LYS A 99 -6.81 -10.82 -0.07
C LYS A 99 -5.31 -10.65 0.15
N HIS A 100 -4.77 -9.45 -0.04
CA HIS A 100 -3.33 -9.24 -0.13
C HIS A 100 -2.73 -8.48 1.04
N VAL A 101 -3.51 -7.66 1.76
CA VAL A 101 -3.01 -6.77 2.81
C VAL A 101 -3.37 -7.27 4.21
N LEU A 102 -4.62 -7.70 4.40
CA LEU A 102 -5.11 -8.17 5.70
C LEU A 102 -4.25 -9.29 6.32
N PRO A 103 -3.82 -10.33 5.57
CA PRO A 103 -2.97 -11.39 6.13
C PRO A 103 -1.59 -10.86 6.58
N GLU A 104 -1.12 -9.77 5.98
CA GLU A 104 0.20 -9.23 6.27
C GLU A 104 0.25 -8.45 7.58
N LEU A 105 -0.88 -8.10 8.20
CA LEU A 105 -0.90 -7.56 9.57
C LEU A 105 -0.33 -8.55 10.59
N GLN A 106 -0.35 -9.86 10.29
CA GLN A 106 0.19 -10.92 11.13
C GLN A 106 1.45 -11.57 10.52
N SER A 107 2.05 -10.96 9.51
CA SER A 107 3.25 -11.47 8.85
C SER A 107 4.40 -11.64 9.83
N SER A 108 5.22 -12.68 9.67
CA SER A 108 6.48 -12.79 10.43
C SER A 108 7.47 -11.67 10.07
N GLN A 109 7.35 -11.11 8.86
CA GLN A 109 8.20 -10.03 8.38
C GLN A 109 7.70 -8.66 8.88
N ALA A 110 8.49 -8.00 9.72
CA ALA A 110 8.14 -6.69 10.29
C ALA A 110 7.92 -5.61 9.21
N PHE A 111 8.68 -5.64 8.11
CA PHE A 111 8.50 -4.70 7.00
C PHE A 111 7.15 -4.87 6.29
N LEU A 112 6.64 -6.09 6.19
CA LEU A 112 5.31 -6.36 5.64
C LEU A 112 4.21 -5.94 6.60
N ARG A 113 4.35 -6.20 7.91
CA ARG A 113 3.40 -5.68 8.92
C ARG A 113 3.32 -4.15 8.88
N ARG A 114 4.48 -3.48 8.87
CA ARG A 114 4.56 -2.02 8.72
C ARG A 114 3.84 -1.56 7.45
N ARG A 115 4.12 -2.20 6.31
CA ARG A 115 3.50 -1.85 5.03
C ARG A 115 2.00 -2.06 5.07
N ALA A 116 1.51 -3.15 5.66
CA ALA A 116 0.09 -3.41 5.80
C ALA A 116 -0.62 -2.32 6.59
N CYS A 117 -0.06 -1.89 7.73
CA CYS A 117 -0.59 -0.75 8.50
C CYS A 117 -0.63 0.53 7.65
N LEU A 118 0.47 0.87 6.96
CA LEU A 118 0.51 2.05 6.08
C LEU A 118 -0.50 1.95 4.94
N THR A 119 -0.68 0.77 4.33
CA THR A 119 -1.66 0.59 3.26
C THR A 119 -3.08 0.79 3.77
N TYR A 120 -3.42 0.36 4.99
CA TYR A 120 -4.72 0.72 5.57
C TYR A 120 -4.87 2.22 5.82
N ALA A 121 -3.80 2.93 6.20
CA ALA A 121 -3.81 4.38 6.31
C ALA A 121 -3.98 5.07 4.95
N ASP A 122 -3.26 4.62 3.91
CA ASP A 122 -3.34 5.11 2.53
C ASP A 122 -4.77 5.01 1.97
N PHE A 123 -5.51 3.97 2.36
CA PHE A 123 -6.91 3.71 1.95
C PHE A 123 -7.95 4.11 3.00
N SER A 124 -7.59 4.93 4.00
CA SER A 124 -8.49 5.33 5.10
C SER A 124 -9.75 6.09 4.65
N SER A 125 -9.71 6.74 3.49
CA SER A 125 -10.86 7.42 2.87
C SER A 125 -11.89 6.46 2.26
N PHE A 126 -11.52 5.20 2.01
CA PHE A 126 -12.38 4.19 1.40
C PHE A 126 -13.35 3.61 2.43
N LYS A 127 -14.61 3.49 2.04
CA LYS A 127 -15.64 2.85 2.87
C LYS A 127 -15.62 1.35 2.66
N LEU A 128 -14.97 0.65 3.58
CA LEU A 128 -15.09 -0.81 3.71
C LEU A 128 -16.54 -1.17 4.07
N LYS A 129 -17.07 -2.22 3.45
CA LYS A 129 -18.45 -2.68 3.61
C LYS A 129 -18.56 -3.95 4.43
N ASP A 130 -17.52 -4.79 4.40
CA ASP A 130 -17.49 -6.03 5.15
C ASP A 130 -17.08 -5.77 6.60
N ASN A 131 -18.04 -5.98 7.51
CA ASN A 131 -17.81 -5.81 8.96
C ASN A 131 -16.75 -6.78 9.49
N GLU A 132 -16.62 -7.98 8.93
CA GLU A 132 -15.60 -8.94 9.36
C GLU A 132 -14.21 -8.48 8.93
N HIS A 133 -14.07 -7.97 7.70
CA HIS A 133 -12.83 -7.33 7.24
C HIS A 133 -12.42 -6.17 8.13
N ILE A 134 -13.36 -5.26 8.45
CA ILE A 134 -13.10 -4.11 9.33
C ILE A 134 -12.61 -4.59 10.69
N LYS A 135 -13.31 -5.55 11.30
CA LYS A 135 -12.94 -6.09 12.61
C LYS A 135 -11.54 -6.69 12.59
N GLN A 136 -11.25 -7.56 11.63
CA GLN A 136 -9.94 -8.21 11.51
C GLN A 136 -8.82 -7.19 11.25
N ALA A 137 -9.07 -6.17 10.43
CA ALA A 137 -8.12 -5.10 10.17
C ALA A 137 -7.80 -4.29 11.43
N VAL A 138 -8.84 -3.86 12.16
CA VAL A 138 -8.69 -3.09 13.40
C VAL A 138 -7.97 -3.92 14.48
N ASP A 139 -8.36 -5.17 14.67
CA ASP A 139 -7.70 -6.07 15.63
C ASP A 139 -6.21 -6.28 15.28
N GLY A 140 -5.90 -6.47 13.99
CA GLY A 140 -4.53 -6.61 13.50
C GLY A 140 -3.70 -5.33 13.66
N ILE A 141 -4.26 -4.16 13.39
CA ILE A 141 -3.59 -2.87 13.62
C ILE A 141 -3.35 -2.65 15.11
N TYR A 142 -4.35 -2.96 15.95
CA TYR A 142 -4.23 -2.85 17.41
C TYR A 142 -3.13 -3.74 17.99
N GLN A 143 -2.99 -4.96 17.48
CA GLN A 143 -1.86 -5.83 17.84
C GLN A 143 -0.51 -5.20 17.46
N ASN A 144 -0.44 -4.57 16.28
CA ASN A 144 0.79 -3.91 15.79
C ASN A 144 1.15 -2.62 16.55
N LEU A 145 0.19 -1.95 17.23
CA LEU A 145 0.50 -0.86 18.17
C LEU A 145 1.41 -1.32 19.34
N ASN A 146 1.37 -2.61 19.66
CA ASN A 146 2.17 -3.23 20.72
C ASN A 146 3.40 -3.98 20.19
N SER A 147 3.75 -3.82 18.91
CA SER A 147 4.90 -4.48 18.29
C SER A 147 6.23 -4.09 18.96
N GLN A 148 7.18 -5.02 19.02
CA GLN A 148 8.52 -4.71 19.55
C GLN A 148 9.31 -3.80 18.58
N GLU A 149 9.02 -3.91 17.28
CA GLU A 149 9.63 -3.13 16.23
C GLU A 149 9.03 -1.72 16.16
N LEU A 150 9.82 -0.72 16.57
CA LEU A 150 9.40 0.68 16.55
C LEU A 150 8.79 1.16 15.21
N PRO A 151 9.33 0.80 14.02
CA PRO A 151 8.74 1.23 12.76
C PRO A 151 7.34 0.67 12.50
N VAL A 152 7.02 -0.51 13.04
CA VAL A 152 5.69 -1.14 12.89
C VAL A 152 4.69 -0.44 13.82
N ARG A 153 5.08 -0.21 15.08
CA ARG A 153 4.27 0.56 16.03
C ARG A 153 3.92 1.94 15.52
N LEU A 154 4.89 2.65 14.95
CA LEU A 154 4.67 3.98 14.42
C LEU A 154 3.65 3.95 13.26
N ALA A 155 3.80 3.02 12.33
CA ALA A 155 2.87 2.87 11.22
C ALA A 155 1.46 2.48 11.66
N ALA A 156 1.33 1.65 12.71
CA ALA A 156 0.02 1.29 13.27
C ALA A 156 -0.67 2.45 13.99
N ALA A 157 0.08 3.48 14.40
CA ALA A 157 -0.42 4.67 15.09
C ALA A 157 -0.70 5.86 14.16
N THR A 158 -0.43 5.71 12.85
CA THR A 158 -0.67 6.73 11.82
C THR A 158 -2.12 6.68 11.36
#